data_AF-A0A3A8Z785-F1
#
_entry.id   AF-A0A3A8Z785-F1
#
_cell.length_a   1.000
_cell.length_b   1.000
_cell.length_c   1.000
_cell.angle_alpha   90.00
_cell.angle_beta   90.00
_cell.angle_gamma   90.00
#
_symmetry.space_group_name_H-M   'P 1'
#
loop_
_entity.id
_entity.type
_entity.pdbx_description
1 polymer ?
#
loop_
_entity_poly.entity_id
_entity_poly.type
_entity_poly.pdbx_seq_one_letter_code
_entity_poly.pdbx_strand_id
1 'polypeptide(L)'
;MKKWRSFLFMGGIVLLILAGAAAWTAVQGLMELRPAGDYEDAGTRTFYPRRVLPVQVSSSGYNGRGRRTERTRTAYMVYYRAADGSGYEWRDEVPTRKAGQDIVDDKVAVERRVLRIPADGTYITVEPDQTAESYTAGLRTWYVVCLGAGGSYLLIYGGAWCFLLLSRRRRGEAHPGRAPYPWERQERP
;
A
#
# COMPACT_ATOMS: atom_id res chain seq x y z
N MET A 1 13.87 13.06 32.66
CA MET A 1 12.66 13.45 31.89
C MET A 1 12.92 13.97 30.47
N LYS A 2 14.00 14.73 30.20
CA LYS A 2 14.28 15.30 28.84
C LYS A 2 14.44 14.25 27.73
N LYS A 3 15.09 13.11 28.02
CA LYS A 3 15.33 12.02 27.05
C LYS A 3 14.03 11.39 26.52
N TRP A 4 13.03 11.18 27.38
CA TRP A 4 11.73 10.60 27.01
C TRP A 4 10.93 11.48 26.04
N ARG A 5 10.96 12.80 26.24
CA ARG A 5 10.33 13.75 25.31
C ARG A 5 10.97 13.71 23.93
N SER A 6 12.29 13.58 23.83
CA SER A 6 12.97 13.42 22.53
C SER A 6 12.63 12.10 21.86
N PHE A 7 12.52 10.99 22.61
CA PHE A 7 12.10 9.71 22.05
C PHE A 7 10.67 9.75 21.51
N LEU A 8 9.72 10.32 22.26
CA LEU A 8 8.33 10.49 21.81
C LEU A 8 8.24 11.40 20.58
N PHE A 9 9.04 12.46 20.55
CA PHE A 9 9.10 13.38 19.42
C PHE A 9 9.66 12.72 18.15
N MET A 10 10.77 12.00 18.28
CA MET A 10 11.42 11.29 17.19
C MET A 10 10.52 10.14 16.67
N GLY A 11 9.89 9.39 17.57
CA GLY A 11 8.90 8.37 17.22
C GLY A 11 7.71 8.96 16.46
N GLY A 12 7.21 10.13 16.87
CA GLY A 12 6.13 10.83 16.18
C GLY A 12 6.49 11.31 14.76
N ILE A 13 7.73 11.78 14.55
CA ILE A 13 8.20 12.15 13.19
C ILE A 13 8.30 10.92 12.29
N VAL A 14 8.84 9.80 12.78
CA VAL A 14 8.94 8.55 12.01
C VAL A 14 7.53 8.05 11.64
N LEU A 15 6.59 8.07 12.58
CA LEU A 15 5.19 7.73 12.32
C LEU A 15 4.54 8.68 11.31
N LEU A 16 4.87 9.97 11.33
CA LEU A 16 4.34 10.96 10.38
C LEU A 16 4.83 10.68 8.96
N ILE A 17 6.12 10.35 8.80
CA ILE A 17 6.68 9.95 7.49
C ILE A 17 6.01 8.66 7.00
N LEU A 18 5.87 7.66 7.88
CA LEU A 18 5.22 6.39 7.55
C LEU A 18 3.75 6.59 7.15
N ALA A 19 3.01 7.41 7.89
CA ALA A 19 1.62 7.75 7.59
C ALA A 19 1.48 8.48 6.26
N GLY A 20 2.39 9.42 5.95
CA GLY A 20 2.43 10.11 4.67
C GLY A 20 2.68 9.15 3.49
N ALA A 21 3.64 8.23 3.63
CA ALA A 21 3.92 7.23 2.62
C ALA A 21 2.73 6.27 2.40
N ALA A 22 2.13 5.77 3.48
CA ALA A 22 0.97 4.89 3.42
C ALA A 22 -0.26 5.58 2.80
N ALA A 23 -0.51 6.85 3.16
CA ALA A 23 -1.57 7.63 2.56
C ALA A 23 -1.34 7.83 1.06
N TRP A 24 -0.11 8.15 0.64
CA TRP A 24 0.23 8.27 -0.77
C TRP A 24 -0.03 6.98 -1.55
N THR A 25 0.44 5.83 -1.07
CA THR A 25 0.22 4.55 -1.75
C THR A 25 -1.26 4.16 -1.79
N ALA A 26 -2.02 4.50 -0.75
CA ALA A 26 -3.45 4.23 -0.73
C ALA A 26 -4.24 5.15 -1.70
N VAL A 27 -3.83 6.41 -1.90
CA VAL A 27 -4.40 7.26 -2.96
C VAL A 27 -4.11 6.66 -4.33
N GLN A 28 -2.85 6.29 -4.60
CA GLN A 28 -2.49 5.68 -5.89
C GLN A 28 -3.30 4.42 -6.17
N GLY A 29 -3.39 3.52 -5.17
CA GLY A 29 -4.19 2.31 -5.27
C GLY A 29 -5.67 2.58 -5.52
N LEU A 30 -6.24 3.64 -4.94
CA LEU A 30 -7.64 4.01 -5.15
C LEU A 30 -7.88 4.62 -6.54
N MET A 31 -6.91 5.35 -7.10
CA MET A 31 -6.99 5.94 -8.44
C MET A 31 -6.81 4.90 -9.55
N GLU A 32 -5.96 3.89 -9.30
CA GLU A 32 -5.76 2.75 -10.20
C GLU A 32 -6.86 1.68 -10.05
N LEU A 33 -7.64 1.72 -8.96
CA LEU A 33 -8.71 0.77 -8.72
C LEU A 33 -9.81 0.95 -9.76
N ARG A 34 -9.86 0.00 -10.68
CA ARG A 34 -10.89 -0.08 -11.71
C ARG A 34 -12.28 -0.29 -11.06
N PRO A 35 -13.32 0.46 -11.46
CA PRO A 35 -14.66 0.32 -10.88
C PRO A 35 -15.29 -1.04 -11.21
N ALA A 36 -16.20 -1.51 -10.37
CA ALA A 36 -16.86 -2.81 -10.53
C ALA A 36 -17.56 -2.98 -11.89
N GLY A 37 -18.13 -1.90 -12.43
CA GLY A 37 -18.85 -1.91 -13.71
C GLY A 37 -17.96 -2.13 -14.94
N ASP A 38 -16.64 -1.99 -14.82
CA ASP A 38 -15.71 -2.28 -15.92
C ASP A 38 -15.39 -3.78 -16.02
N TYR A 39 -15.81 -4.58 -15.04
CA TYR A 39 -15.64 -6.02 -15.05
C TYR A 39 -16.89 -6.69 -15.61
N GLU A 40 -16.69 -7.57 -16.58
CA GLU A 40 -17.75 -8.43 -17.09
C GLU A 40 -17.63 -9.81 -16.42
N ASP A 41 -18.68 -10.22 -15.72
CA ASP A 41 -18.69 -11.51 -15.04
C ASP A 41 -18.86 -12.65 -16.06
N ALA A 42 -17.81 -13.45 -16.25
CA ALA A 42 -17.83 -14.64 -17.12
C ALA A 42 -18.26 -15.92 -16.38
N GLY A 43 -18.65 -15.78 -15.11
CA GLY A 43 -19.15 -16.84 -14.25
C GLY A 43 -18.05 -17.67 -13.58
N THR A 44 -18.49 -18.63 -12.76
CA THR A 44 -17.61 -19.58 -12.08
C THR A 44 -17.19 -20.69 -13.04
N ARG A 45 -15.89 -20.96 -13.10
CA ARG A 45 -15.27 -21.98 -13.94
C ARG A 45 -14.44 -22.93 -13.08
N THR A 46 -14.38 -24.18 -13.52
CA THR A 46 -13.58 -25.22 -12.90
C THR A 46 -12.20 -25.28 -13.56
N PHE A 47 -11.16 -25.12 -12.76
CA PHE A 47 -9.77 -25.09 -13.18
C PHE A 47 -9.03 -26.36 -12.75
N TYR A 48 -8.30 -26.99 -13.68
CA TYR A 48 -7.47 -28.15 -13.39
C TYR A 48 -5.99 -27.80 -13.44
N PRO A 49 -5.18 -28.25 -12.45
CA PRO A 49 -3.74 -28.08 -12.49
C PRO A 49 -3.15 -28.94 -13.62
N ARG A 50 -2.27 -28.35 -14.42
CA ARG A 50 -1.67 -29.03 -15.58
C ARG A 50 -0.18 -29.26 -15.47
N ARG A 51 0.54 -28.27 -14.96
CA ARG A 51 2.01 -28.32 -14.89
C ARG A 51 2.54 -27.35 -13.86
N VAL A 52 3.73 -27.66 -13.37
CA VAL A 52 4.52 -26.77 -12.52
C VAL A 52 5.77 -26.37 -13.25
N LEU A 53 6.02 -25.07 -13.35
CA LEU A 53 7.22 -24.54 -13.98
C LEU A 53 7.98 -23.63 -13.00
N PRO A 54 9.32 -23.75 -12.95
CA PRO A 54 10.14 -22.75 -12.28
C PRO A 54 10.12 -21.45 -13.10
N VAL A 55 9.77 -20.35 -12.46
CA VAL A 55 9.77 -19.00 -13.03
C VAL A 55 10.77 -18.16 -12.25
N GLN A 56 11.64 -17.46 -12.96
CA GLN A 56 12.57 -16.51 -12.34
C GLN A 56 11.82 -15.21 -12.06
N VAL A 57 11.61 -14.91 -10.79
CA VAL A 57 10.99 -13.66 -10.34
C VAL A 57 12.11 -12.73 -9.89
N SER A 58 12.24 -11.60 -10.57
CA SER A 58 13.15 -10.52 -10.19
C SER A 58 12.49 -9.64 -9.14
N SER A 59 13.09 -9.51 -7.97
CA SER A 59 12.70 -8.49 -6.99
C SER A 59 13.75 -7.38 -6.99
N SER A 60 13.30 -6.16 -7.27
CA SER A 60 14.11 -4.95 -7.09
C SER A 60 14.06 -4.55 -5.63
N GLY A 61 15.18 -4.65 -4.94
CA GLY A 61 15.32 -4.25 -3.54
C GLY A 61 16.41 -3.21 -3.35
N TYR A 62 16.43 -2.62 -2.15
CA TYR A 62 17.54 -1.81 -1.66
C TYR A 62 18.27 -2.62 -0.59
N ASN A 63 19.60 -2.77 -0.72
CA ASN A 63 20.39 -3.37 0.34
C ASN A 63 20.68 -2.34 1.46
N GLY A 64 21.16 -2.81 2.62
CA GLY A 64 21.47 -1.95 3.77
C GLY A 64 22.55 -0.88 3.53
N ARG A 65 23.17 -0.84 2.35
CA ARG A 65 24.11 0.21 1.92
C ARG A 65 23.51 1.17 0.88
N GLY A 66 22.20 1.15 0.68
CA GLY A 66 21.54 2.05 -0.26
C GLY A 66 21.80 1.73 -1.73
N ARG A 67 22.35 0.57 -2.06
CA ARG A 67 22.53 0.14 -3.46
C ARG A 67 21.33 -0.67 -3.90
N ARG A 68 20.84 -0.37 -5.11
CA ARG A 68 19.83 -1.17 -5.79
C ARG A 68 20.42 -2.54 -6.08
N THR A 69 19.78 -3.59 -5.57
CA THR A 69 20.11 -4.97 -5.85
C THR A 69 18.92 -5.60 -6.54
N GLU A 70 19.18 -6.23 -7.68
CA GLU A 70 18.24 -7.12 -8.33
C GLU A 70 18.52 -8.53 -7.81
N ARG A 71 17.56 -9.09 -7.07
CA ARG A 71 17.62 -10.46 -6.59
C ARG A 71 16.71 -11.31 -7.46
N THR A 72 17.28 -12.29 -8.13
CA THR A 72 16.50 -13.30 -8.85
C THR A 72 16.20 -14.45 -7.92
N ARG A 73 14.91 -14.73 -7.70
CA ARG A 73 14.44 -15.89 -6.96
C ARG A 73 13.71 -16.82 -7.92
N THR A 74 13.99 -18.12 -7.82
CA THR A 74 13.18 -19.15 -8.48
C THR A 74 11.89 -19.34 -7.67
N ALA A 75 10.78 -18.92 -8.26
CA ALA A 75 9.44 -19.24 -7.78
C ALA A 75 8.92 -20.45 -8.56
N TYR A 76 8.19 -21.35 -7.91
CA TYR A 76 7.53 -22.46 -8.60
C TYR A 76 6.07 -22.06 -8.80
N MET A 77 5.61 -22.12 -10.05
CA MET A 77 4.25 -21.69 -10.41
C MET A 77 3.46 -22.89 -10.94
N VAL A 78 2.30 -23.14 -10.36
CA VAL A 78 1.33 -24.14 -10.85
C VAL A 78 0.44 -23.46 -11.87
N TYR A 79 0.33 -24.06 -13.07
CA TYR A 79 -0.50 -23.56 -14.16
C TYR A 79 -1.78 -24.36 -14.22
N TYR A 80 -2.90 -23.66 -14.05
CA TYR A 80 -4.24 -24.20 -14.16
C TYR A 80 -4.89 -23.82 -15.48
N ARG A 81 -5.81 -24.64 -15.97
CA ARG A 81 -6.67 -24.31 -17.12
C ARG A 81 -8.11 -24.63 -16.84
N ALA A 82 -8.99 -23.76 -17.32
CA ALA A 82 -10.41 -24.01 -17.32
C ALA A 82 -10.76 -25.27 -18.13
N ALA A 83 -11.67 -26.08 -17.58
CA ALA A 83 -12.12 -27.35 -18.15
C ALA A 83 -13.07 -27.19 -19.34
N ASP A 84 -13.72 -26.03 -19.44
CA ASP A 84 -14.80 -25.71 -20.38
C ASP A 84 -14.32 -25.36 -21.80
N GLY A 85 -13.01 -25.43 -22.07
CA GLY A 85 -12.44 -25.09 -23.37
C GLY A 85 -12.35 -23.58 -23.65
N SER A 86 -12.71 -22.71 -22.70
CA SER A 86 -12.63 -21.25 -22.83
C SER A 86 -11.21 -20.71 -23.02
N GLY A 87 -10.22 -21.51 -22.65
CA GLY A 87 -8.81 -21.12 -22.72
C GLY A 87 -8.34 -20.27 -21.54
N TYR A 88 -9.18 -19.99 -20.53
CA TYR A 88 -8.75 -19.30 -19.32
C TYR A 88 -7.66 -20.10 -18.59
N GLU A 89 -6.64 -19.37 -18.13
CA GLU A 89 -5.53 -19.89 -17.37
C GLU A 89 -5.40 -19.12 -16.06
N TRP A 90 -5.00 -19.84 -15.03
CA TRP A 90 -4.69 -19.25 -13.73
C TRP A 90 -3.36 -19.81 -13.25
N ARG A 91 -2.62 -19.01 -12.47
CA ARG A 91 -1.29 -19.36 -11.98
C ARG A 91 -1.24 -19.09 -10.49
N ASP A 92 -0.64 -20.02 -9.76
CA ASP A 92 -0.47 -19.91 -8.32
C ASP A 92 0.97 -20.21 -7.93
N GLU A 93 1.52 -19.41 -7.02
CA GLU A 93 2.90 -19.58 -6.54
C GLU A 93 2.93 -20.59 -5.40
N VAL A 94 3.76 -21.61 -5.54
CA VAL A 94 3.93 -22.66 -4.54
C VAL A 94 5.33 -22.62 -3.93
N PRO A 95 5.48 -22.97 -2.65
CA PRO A 95 6.74 -22.83 -1.93
C PRO A 95 7.85 -23.73 -2.50
N THR A 96 7.49 -24.90 -3.03
CA THR A 96 8.44 -25.86 -3.58
C THR A 96 7.89 -26.52 -4.84
N ARG A 97 8.81 -27.02 -5.67
CA ARG A 97 8.44 -27.82 -6.85
C ARG A 97 7.61 -29.04 -6.48
N LYS A 98 7.99 -29.73 -5.40
CA LYS A 98 7.32 -30.95 -4.94
C LYS A 98 5.87 -30.67 -4.56
N ALA A 99 5.63 -29.64 -3.74
CA ALA A 99 4.27 -29.23 -3.38
C ALA A 99 3.41 -28.90 -4.61
N GLY A 100 3.99 -28.23 -5.60
CA GLY A 100 3.30 -27.99 -6.86
C GLY A 100 3.02 -29.26 -7.66
N GLN A 101 3.98 -30.20 -7.69
CA GLN A 101 3.81 -31.46 -8.40
C GLN A 101 2.73 -32.32 -7.74
N ASP A 102 2.71 -32.37 -6.40
CA ASP A 102 1.69 -33.06 -5.63
C ASP A 102 0.29 -32.51 -6.02
N ILE A 103 0.12 -31.18 -6.13
CA ILE A 103 -1.13 -30.55 -6.61
C ILE A 103 -1.51 -31.00 -8.04
N VAL A 104 -0.54 -31.08 -8.95
CA VAL A 104 -0.78 -31.54 -10.34
C VAL A 104 -1.15 -33.01 -10.38
N ASP A 105 -0.51 -33.83 -9.56
CA ASP A 105 -0.71 -35.28 -9.50
C ASP A 105 -2.06 -35.63 -8.85
N ASP A 106 -2.46 -34.87 -7.83
CA ASP A 106 -3.76 -34.99 -7.15
C ASP A 106 -4.92 -34.60 -8.07
N LYS A 107 -4.67 -33.79 -9.11
CA LYS A 107 -5.66 -33.32 -10.11
C LYS A 107 -6.93 -32.72 -9.51
N VAL A 108 -6.82 -32.18 -8.30
CA VAL A 108 -7.94 -31.55 -7.59
C VAL A 108 -8.38 -30.32 -8.37
N ALA A 109 -9.65 -30.29 -8.73
CA ALA A 109 -10.25 -29.18 -9.43
C ALA A 109 -10.47 -28.00 -8.47
N VAL A 110 -10.21 -26.79 -8.94
CA VAL A 110 -10.44 -25.56 -8.18
C VAL A 110 -11.50 -24.74 -8.89
N GLU A 111 -12.57 -24.38 -8.19
CA GLU A 111 -13.58 -23.46 -8.72
C GLU A 111 -13.14 -22.02 -8.48
N ARG A 112 -13.14 -21.21 -9.55
CA ARG A 112 -12.85 -19.77 -9.47
C ARG A 112 -13.79 -19.00 -10.36
N ARG A 113 -14.17 -17.80 -9.95
CA ARG A 113 -14.95 -16.89 -10.80
C ARG A 113 -14.02 -16.08 -11.70
N VAL A 114 -14.37 -15.97 -12.98
CA VAL A 114 -13.59 -15.22 -13.96
C VAL A 114 -14.26 -13.88 -14.18
N LEU A 115 -13.52 -12.80 -13.93
CA LEU A 115 -13.95 -11.44 -14.21
C LEU A 115 -13.14 -10.93 -15.40
N ARG A 116 -13.81 -10.71 -16.53
CA ARG A 116 -13.17 -10.17 -17.74
C ARG A 116 -13.04 -8.67 -17.64
N ILE A 117 -12.02 -8.13 -18.27
CA ILE A 117 -11.76 -6.70 -18.39
C ILE A 117 -11.80 -6.39 -19.89
N PRO A 118 -12.98 -6.03 -20.45
CA PRO A 118 -13.14 -5.83 -21.89
C PRO A 118 -12.23 -4.73 -22.44
N ALA A 119 -11.98 -3.68 -21.67
CA ALA A 119 -11.14 -2.55 -22.06
C ALA A 119 -9.69 -2.96 -22.41
N ASP A 120 -9.14 -3.93 -21.67
CA ASP A 120 -7.74 -4.36 -21.84
C ASP A 120 -7.66 -5.70 -22.59
N GLY A 121 -8.79 -6.34 -22.88
CA GLY A 121 -8.84 -7.70 -23.44
C GLY A 121 -8.28 -8.77 -22.50
N THR A 122 -8.22 -8.49 -21.20
CA THR A 122 -7.65 -9.37 -20.17
C THR A 122 -8.72 -9.87 -19.19
N TYR A 123 -8.33 -10.64 -18.19
CA TYR A 123 -9.23 -11.14 -17.15
C TYR A 123 -8.45 -11.37 -15.85
N ILE A 124 -9.19 -11.45 -14.75
CA ILE A 124 -8.70 -11.87 -13.43
C ILE A 124 -9.55 -13.04 -12.92
N THR A 125 -8.97 -13.87 -12.05
CA THR A 125 -9.69 -14.97 -11.40
C THR A 125 -9.77 -14.73 -9.90
N VAL A 126 -10.99 -14.73 -9.37
CA VAL A 126 -11.29 -14.49 -7.95
C VAL A 126 -11.91 -15.73 -7.32
N GLU A 127 -12.09 -15.69 -5.99
CA GLU A 127 -12.80 -16.74 -5.27
C GLU A 127 -14.23 -16.90 -5.79
N PRO A 128 -14.80 -18.12 -5.76
CA PRO A 128 -16.06 -18.42 -6.45
C PRO A 128 -17.28 -17.69 -5.86
N ASP A 129 -17.23 -17.30 -4.59
CA ASP A 129 -18.24 -16.53 -3.87
C ASP A 129 -18.14 -15.01 -4.13
N GLN A 130 -16.97 -14.51 -4.52
CA GLN A 130 -16.75 -13.10 -4.77
C GLN A 130 -17.34 -12.65 -6.11
N THR A 131 -18.00 -11.50 -6.12
CA THR A 131 -18.42 -10.78 -7.34
C THR A 131 -17.44 -9.65 -7.65
N ALA A 132 -17.53 -9.03 -8.83
CA ALA A 132 -16.77 -7.82 -9.14
C ALA A 132 -16.99 -6.70 -8.11
N GLU A 133 -18.22 -6.56 -7.61
CA GLU A 133 -18.56 -5.61 -6.54
C GLU A 133 -17.90 -5.98 -5.22
N SER A 134 -18.00 -7.23 -4.77
CA SER A 134 -17.37 -7.69 -3.52
C SER A 134 -15.84 -7.52 -3.55
N TYR A 135 -15.22 -7.92 -4.67
CA TYR A 135 -13.78 -7.79 -4.89
C TYR A 135 -13.31 -6.32 -4.83
N THR A 136 -13.96 -5.44 -5.59
CA THR A 136 -13.60 -4.01 -5.62
C THR A 136 -13.95 -3.31 -4.31
N ALA A 137 -15.05 -3.67 -3.65
CA ALA A 137 -15.44 -3.13 -2.35
C ALA A 137 -14.44 -3.52 -1.26
N GLY A 138 -13.94 -4.76 -1.26
CA GLY A 138 -12.90 -5.22 -0.35
C GLY A 138 -11.61 -4.39 -0.50
N LEU A 139 -11.12 -4.26 -1.74
CA LEU A 139 -9.95 -3.43 -2.05
C LEU A 139 -10.16 -1.97 -1.65
N ARG A 140 -11.30 -1.38 -2.03
CA ARG A 140 -11.65 0.00 -1.72
C ARG A 140 -11.71 0.24 -0.21
N THR A 141 -12.33 -0.67 0.54
CA THR A 141 -12.46 -0.56 2.00
C THR A 141 -11.10 -0.51 2.66
N TRP A 142 -10.18 -1.37 2.24
CA TRP A 142 -8.82 -1.33 2.75
C TRP A 142 -8.18 0.03 2.45
N TYR A 143 -8.15 0.49 1.19
CA TYR A 143 -7.56 1.79 0.88
C TYR A 143 -8.18 2.96 1.67
N VAL A 144 -9.50 2.97 1.85
CA VAL A 144 -10.21 3.99 2.64
C VAL A 144 -9.82 3.93 4.12
N VAL A 145 -9.75 2.75 4.73
CA VAL A 145 -9.32 2.59 6.13
C VAL A 145 -7.86 3.07 6.30
N CYS A 146 -7.00 2.70 5.35
CA CYS A 146 -5.60 3.12 5.31
C CYS A 146 -5.47 4.66 5.26
N LEU A 147 -6.24 5.29 4.35
CA LEU A 147 -6.29 6.74 4.20
C LEU A 147 -6.88 7.44 5.42
N GLY A 148 -7.95 6.91 6.01
CA GLY A 148 -8.57 7.47 7.20
C GLY A 148 -7.64 7.44 8.42
N ALA A 149 -7.00 6.30 8.66
CA ALA A 149 -6.05 6.13 9.76
C ALA A 149 -4.79 6.99 9.57
N GLY A 150 -4.18 6.96 8.37
CA GLY A 150 -3.01 7.78 8.07
C GLY A 150 -3.33 9.27 8.07
N GLY A 151 -4.40 9.67 7.40
CA GLY A 151 -4.85 11.06 7.29
C GLY A 151 -5.19 11.67 8.64
N SER A 152 -5.91 10.96 9.51
CA SER A 152 -6.20 11.45 10.87
C SER A 152 -4.93 11.67 11.69
N TYR A 153 -3.95 10.78 11.59
CA TYR A 153 -2.66 10.95 12.26
C TYR A 153 -1.90 12.18 11.74
N LEU A 154 -1.85 12.39 10.42
CA LEU A 154 -1.22 13.55 9.80
C LEU A 154 -1.88 14.86 10.25
N LEU A 155 -3.21 14.91 10.28
CA LEU A 155 -3.97 16.08 10.70
C LEU A 155 -3.75 16.41 12.18
N ILE A 156 -3.83 15.40 13.07
CA ILE A 156 -3.69 15.62 14.51
C ILE A 156 -2.25 15.99 14.87
N TYR A 157 -1.28 15.17 14.48
CA TYR A 157 0.11 15.37 14.88
C TYR A 157 0.77 16.50 14.11
N GLY A 158 0.65 16.51 12.78
CA GLY A 158 1.18 17.57 11.92
C GLY A 158 0.49 18.91 12.19
N GLY A 159 -0.84 18.90 12.36
CA GLY A 159 -1.61 20.11 12.69
C GLY A 159 -1.23 20.68 14.05
N ALA A 160 -1.11 19.86 15.10
CA ALA A 160 -0.66 20.31 16.41
C ALA A 160 0.76 20.90 16.36
N TRP A 161 1.67 20.31 15.59
CA TRP A 161 3.02 20.81 15.42
C TRP A 161 3.07 22.15 14.66
N CYS A 162 2.31 22.24 13.57
CA CYS A 162 2.17 23.46 12.79
C CYS A 162 1.58 24.59 13.66
N PHE A 163 0.55 24.29 14.45
CA PHE A 163 -0.05 25.24 15.40
C PHE A 163 0.96 25.69 16.47
N LEU A 164 1.76 24.78 17.03
CA LEU A 164 2.81 25.13 17.99
C LEU A 164 3.90 26.01 17.37
N LEU A 165 4.29 25.79 16.12
CA LEU A 165 5.21 26.67 15.40
C LEU A 165 4.62 28.05 15.16
N LEU A 166 3.40 28.11 14.63
CA LEU A 166 2.72 29.36 14.33
C LEU A 166 2.50 30.18 15.61
N SER A 167 2.11 29.53 16.71
CA SER A 167 1.96 30.19 18.01
C SER A 167 3.29 30.61 18.66
N ARG A 168 4.41 29.98 18.28
CA ARG A 168 5.77 30.46 18.66
C ARG A 168 6.20 31.66 17.82
N ARG A 169 5.92 31.68 16.52
CA ARG A 169 6.17 32.86 15.67
C ARG A 169 5.40 34.08 16.16
N ARG A 170 4.10 33.94 16.45
CA ARG A 170 3.28 35.03 17.02
C ARG A 170 3.80 35.54 18.38
N ARG A 171 4.43 34.68 19.18
CA ARG A 171 5.07 35.06 20.45
C ARG A 171 6.46 35.67 20.30
N GLY A 172 7.17 35.37 19.20
CA GLY A 172 8.42 36.04 18.83
C GLY A 172 8.19 37.44 18.24
N GLU A 173 7.03 37.68 17.63
CA GLU A 173 6.60 39.00 17.14
C GLU A 173 5.92 39.86 18.23
N ALA A 174 5.51 39.26 19.36
CA ALA A 174 5.15 39.98 20.58
C ALA A 174 6.41 40.45 21.33
N HIS A 175 7.03 41.49 20.76
CA HIS A 175 8.24 42.21 21.14
C HIS A 175 8.29 42.64 22.63
N PRO A 176 9.44 42.59 23.33
CA PRO A 176 9.76 43.68 24.25
C PRO A 176 10.37 44.80 23.41
N GLY A 177 9.70 45.95 23.35
CA GLY A 177 10.29 47.16 22.77
C GLY A 177 11.73 47.34 23.24
N ARG A 178 12.61 47.82 22.34
CA ARG A 178 14.02 48.06 22.65
C ARG A 178 14.12 48.73 24.02
N ALA A 179 14.83 48.10 24.95
CA ALA A 179 15.19 48.77 26.19
C ALA A 179 15.92 50.08 25.80
N PRO A 180 15.55 51.24 26.35
CA PRO A 180 16.21 52.50 26.02
C PRO A 180 17.69 52.37 26.34
N TYR A 181 18.55 52.83 25.43
CA TYR A 181 19.98 52.76 25.65
C TYR A 181 20.39 53.68 26.82
N PRO A 182 21.47 53.38 27.56
CA PRO A 182 21.85 54.11 28.77
C PRO A 182 22.04 55.62 28.59
N TRP A 183 22.32 56.07 27.37
CA TRP A 183 22.54 57.48 27.02
C TRP A 183 21.26 58.28 26.73
N GLU A 184 20.10 57.63 26.53
CA GLU A 184 18.83 58.34 26.31
C GLU A 184 18.23 58.94 27.61
N ARG A 185 18.87 58.73 28.75
CA ARG A 185 18.37 59.17 30.07
C ARG A 185 18.92 60.53 30.54
N GLN A 186 19.78 61.20 29.77
CA GLN A 186 20.47 62.41 30.22
C GLN A 186 19.98 63.73 29.61
N GLU A 187 18.99 63.73 28.73
CA GLU A 187 18.50 64.97 28.14
C GLU A 187 17.04 65.23 28.48
N ARG A 188 16.81 65.78 29.68
CA ARG A 188 15.74 66.77 29.89
C ARG A 188 16.23 67.84 30.87
N PRO A 189 16.25 69.13 30.46
CA PRO A 189 16.46 70.26 31.37
C PRO A 189 15.29 70.43 32.34
#